data_AF-A0A1V8M2C2-F1
#
_entry.id   AF-A0A1V8M2C2-F1
#
_cell.length_a   1.000
_cell.length_b   1.000
_cell.length_c   1.000
_cell.angle_alpha   90.00
_cell.angle_beta   90.00
_cell.angle_gamma   90.00
#
_symmetry.space_group_name_H-M   'P 1'
#
loop_
_entity.id
_entity.type
_entity.pdbx_description
1 polymer ?
#
loop_
_entity_poly.entity_id
_entity_poly.type
_entity_poly.pdbx_seq_one_letter_code
_entity_poly.pdbx_strand_id
1 'polypeptide(L)' 'MLLSTNTAHQTNLFGTDLIQQLNLLDPLLQLAAVIPWSAFEQEFAQYYTPDVGRPAKPIRLMVG' A
#
# COMPACT_ATOMS: atom_id res chain seq x y z
N MET A 1 29.56 -8.22 -4.28
CA MET A 1 28.61 -9.01 -5.09
C MET A 1 28.45 -10.36 -4.42
N LEU A 2 27.31 -10.65 -3.81
CA LEU A 2 27.05 -11.96 -3.20
C LEU A 2 26.13 -12.75 -4.14
N LEU A 3 26.62 -13.90 -4.61
CA LEU A 3 25.97 -14.74 -5.62
C LEU A 3 24.87 -15.63 -5.02
N SER A 4 23.74 -15.65 -5.73
CA SER A 4 22.80 -16.74 -6.02
C SER A 4 22.51 -17.78 -4.92
N THR A 5 21.62 -17.42 -4.00
CA THR A 5 20.83 -18.42 -3.26
C THR A 5 19.66 -18.87 -4.13
N ASN A 6 19.66 -20.16 -4.48
CA ASN A 6 18.52 -20.86 -5.08
C ASN A 6 17.25 -20.52 -4.30
N THR A 7 16.47 -19.58 -4.83
CA THR A 7 15.20 -19.19 -4.24
C THR A 7 14.19 -20.11 -4.89
N ALA A 8 14.05 -21.33 -4.35
CA ALA A 8 12.79 -22.04 -4.53
C ALA A 8 11.71 -21.00 -4.22
N HIS A 9 11.02 -20.54 -5.26
CA HIS A 9 10.08 -19.44 -5.19
C HIS A 9 9.12 -19.83 -4.08
N GLN A 10 9.29 -19.26 -2.89
CA GLN A 10 8.30 -19.42 -1.84
C GLN A 10 7.06 -18.85 -2.50
N THR A 11 6.12 -19.73 -2.85
CA THR A 11 4.81 -19.31 -3.33
C THR A 11 4.28 -18.48 -2.19
N ASN A 12 4.26 -17.15 -2.39
CA ASN A 12 3.73 -16.23 -1.41
C ASN A 12 2.37 -16.80 -0.99
N LEU A 13 2.16 -16.96 0.31
CA LEU A 13 0.90 -17.52 0.83
C LEU A 13 -0.31 -16.70 0.34
N PHE A 14 -0.06 -15.43 0.01
CA PHE A 14 -0.96 -14.50 -0.66
C PHE A 14 -0.48 -14.18 -2.09
N GLY A 15 -0.04 -15.19 -2.85
CA GLY A 15 0.45 -15.00 -4.23
C GLY A 15 -0.60 -14.40 -5.18
N THR A 16 -1.85 -14.34 -4.75
CA THR A 16 -2.93 -13.56 -5.36
C THR A 16 -3.07 -12.21 -4.67
N ASP A 17 -3.22 -11.14 -5.45
CA ASP A 17 -3.46 -9.80 -4.91
C ASP A 17 -4.61 -9.84 -3.88
N LEU A 18 -4.45 -9.15 -2.74
CA LEU A 18 -5.47 -9.14 -1.67
C LEU A 18 -6.87 -8.81 -2.21
N ILE A 19 -6.96 -7.90 -3.18
CA ILE A 19 -8.22 -7.54 -3.85
C ILE A 19 -8.93 -8.75 -4.49
N GLN A 20 -8.19 -9.73 -5.02
CA GLN A 20 -8.76 -10.94 -5.61
C GLN A 20 -9.37 -11.88 -4.56
N GLN A 21 -9.04 -11.69 -3.28
CA GLN A 21 -9.55 -12.48 -2.16
C GLN A 21 -10.75 -11.83 -1.47
N LEU A 22 -11.04 -10.55 -1.78
CA LEU A 22 -12.10 -9.76 -1.14
C LEU A 22 -13.39 -9.76 -1.96
N ASN A 23 -14.52 -9.53 -1.26
CA ASN A 23 -15.78 -9.23 -1.92
C ASN A 23 -15.78 -7.78 -2.45
N LEU A 24 -15.84 -7.61 -3.77
CA LEU A 24 -15.87 -6.27 -4.39
C LEU A 24 -17.15 -5.47 -4.06
N LEU A 25 -18.21 -6.15 -3.61
CA LEU A 25 -19.45 -5.52 -3.17
C LEU A 25 -19.43 -5.14 -1.68
N ASP A 26 -18.33 -5.36 -0.98
CA ASP A 26 -18.19 -4.92 0.40
C ASP A 26 -18.32 -3.38 0.48
N PRO A 27 -19.19 -2.82 1.33
CA PRO A 27 -19.41 -1.38 1.42
C PRO A 27 -18.14 -0.58 1.73
N LEU A 28 -17.21 -1.12 2.51
CA LEU A 28 -15.95 -0.43 2.84
C LEU A 28 -15.01 -0.39 1.63
N LEU A 29 -14.99 -1.44 0.82
CA LEU A 29 -14.20 -1.46 -0.40
C LEU A 29 -14.75 -0.48 -1.44
N GLN A 30 -16.07 -0.41 -1.57
CA GLN A 30 -16.75 0.57 -2.42
C GLN A 30 -16.46 2.00 -1.95
N LEU A 31 -16.54 2.24 -0.63
CA LEU A 31 -16.22 3.55 -0.05
C LEU A 31 -14.75 3.93 -0.30
N ALA A 32 -13.82 3.01 -0.08
CA ALA A 32 -12.39 3.25 -0.29
C ALA A 32 -12.06 3.63 -1.74
N ALA A 33 -12.82 3.11 -2.71
CA ALA A 33 -12.63 3.39 -4.13
C ALA A 33 -13.07 4.80 -4.56
N VAL A 34 -14.01 5.43 -3.82
CA VAL A 34 -14.52 6.78 -4.16
C VAL A 34 -13.80 7.91 -3.41
N ILE A 35 -12.96 7.57 -2.43
CA ILE A 35 -12.18 8.58 -1.70
C ILE A 35 -11.14 9.22 -2.65
N PRO A 36 -11.06 10.56 -2.73
CA PRO A 36 -10.11 11.26 -3.59
C PRO A 36 -8.70 11.27 -2.97
N TRP A 37 -8.05 10.10 -2.90
CA TRP A 37 -6.77 9.91 -2.22
C TRP A 37 -5.68 10.89 -2.66
N SER A 38 -5.63 11.24 -3.95
CA SER A 38 -4.65 12.19 -4.49
C SER A 38 -4.72 13.58 -3.86
N ALA A 39 -5.91 14.03 -3.45
CA ALA A 39 -6.06 15.31 -2.77
C ALA A 39 -5.36 15.29 -1.40
N PHE A 40 -5.52 14.22 -0.63
CA PHE A 40 -4.83 14.03 0.64
C PHE A 40 -3.32 13.90 0.44
N GLU A 41 -2.87 13.11 -0.55
CA GLU A 41 -1.43 12.99 -0.84
C GLU A 41 -0.82 14.36 -1.14
N GLN A 42 -1.49 15.20 -1.95
CA GLN A 42 -1.02 16.54 -2.28
C GLN A 42 -1.03 17.49 -1.08
N GLU A 43 -2.12 17.52 -0.31
CA GLU A 43 -2.29 18.44 0.80
C GLU A 43 -1.33 18.13 1.95
N PHE A 44 -1.13 16.84 2.25
CA PHE A 44 -0.30 16.40 3.36
C PHE A 44 1.17 16.22 3.01
N ALA A 45 1.56 16.15 1.72
CA ALA A 45 2.95 15.95 1.29
C ALA A 45 3.94 16.93 1.96
N GLN A 46 3.53 18.18 2.19
CA GLN A 46 4.36 19.20 2.83
C GLN A 46 4.81 18.84 4.26
N TYR A 47 4.08 17.95 4.94
CA TYR A 47 4.38 17.51 6.31
C TYR A 47 5.26 16.27 6.37
N TYR A 48 5.66 15.72 5.22
CA TYR A 48 6.50 14.54 5.11
C TYR A 48 7.81 14.85 4.38
N THR A 49 8.88 14.19 4.78
CA THR A 49 10.18 14.28 4.10
C THR A 49 10.55 12.90 3.57
N PRO A 50 10.55 12.68 2.24
CA PRO A 50 10.75 11.35 1.67
C PRO A 50 12.16 10.80 1.91
N ASP A 51 13.17 11.66 1.88
CA ASP A 51 14.57 11.25 1.80
C ASP A 51 15.33 11.35 3.13
N VAL A 52 14.63 11.69 4.23
CA VAL A 52 15.27 11.96 5.52
C VAL A 52 14.64 11.12 6.63
N GLY A 53 15.48 10.32 7.30
CA GLY A 53 15.07 9.54 8.46
C GLY A 53 14.38 8.22 8.09
N ARG A 54 13.45 7.78 8.94
CA ARG A 54 12.65 6.56 8.70
C ARG A 54 11.57 6.88 7.65
N PRO A 55 11.28 5.95 6.71
CA PRO A 55 10.17 6.12 5.78
C PRO A 55 8.88 6.49 6.49
N ALA A 56 8.21 7.50 5.93
CA ALA A 56 6.92 7.95 6.40
C ALA A 56 5.88 6.81 6.36
N LYS A 57 4.92 6.85 7.28
CA LYS A 57 3.69 6.07 7.12
C LYS A 57 2.94 6.60 5.88
N PRO A 58 2.32 5.74 5.05
CA PRO A 58 1.49 6.21 3.94
C PRO A 58 0.38 7.14 4.45
N ILE A 59 0.10 8.22 3.73
CA ILE A 59 -0.91 9.22 4.11
C ILE A 59 -2.29 8.55 4.29
N ARG A 60 -2.60 7.55 3.47
CA ARG A 60 -3.84 6.76 3.56
C ARG A 60 -4.07 6.16 4.96
N LEU A 61 -3.02 5.64 5.60
CA LEU A 61 -3.10 5.05 6.94
C LEU A 61 -3.42 6.08 8.04
N MET A 62 -3.13 7.36 7.79
CA MET A 62 -3.35 8.43 8.76
C MET A 62 -4.77 9.01 8.65
N VAL A 63 -5.39 8.89 7.48
CA VAL A 63 -6.69 9.51 7.17
C VAL A 63 -7.85 8.52 7.33
N GLY A 64 -7.63 7.20 7.20
CA GLY A 64 -8.68 6.17 7.34
C GLY A 64 -8.15 4.77 7.64
#